data_AF-A0A7W0MSY5-F1
#
_entry.id   AF-A0A7W0MSY5-F1
#
_cell.length_a   1.000
_cell.length_b   1.000
_cell.length_c   1.000
_cell.angle_alpha   90.00
_cell.angle_beta   90.00
_cell.angle_gamma   90.00
#
_symmetry.space_group_name_H-M   'P 1'
#
loop_
_entity.id
_entity.type
_entity.pdbx_description
1 polymer ?
#
loop_
_entity_poly.entity_id
_entity_poly.type
_entity_poly.pdbx_seq_one_letter_code
_entity_poly.pdbx_strand_id
1 'polypeptide(L)' 'MDTRRAILSSALLFIGLLAFLTVYVAVTEGIDVLTFISLLVLGMFGFGIVGALRHPPPED' A
#
# COMPACT_ATOMS: atom_id res chain seq x y z
N MET A 1 -19.52 11.68 -1.88
CA MET A 1 -18.28 10.95 -1.53
C MET A 1 -17.29 11.98 -1.04
N ASP A 2 -16.85 11.87 0.21
CA ASP A 2 -15.87 12.79 0.78
C ASP A 2 -14.58 12.73 -0.04
N THR A 3 -14.12 13.88 -0.55
CA THR A 3 -12.91 13.98 -1.39
C THR A 3 -11.71 13.24 -0.75
N ARG A 4 -11.62 13.27 0.58
CA ARG A 4 -10.61 12.54 1.36
C ARG A 4 -10.68 11.01 1.20
N ARG A 5 -11.89 10.43 1.21
CA ARG A 5 -12.09 8.99 0.98
C ARG A 5 -11.73 8.60 -0.45
N ALA A 6 -12.08 9.43 -1.43
CA ALA A 6 -11.71 9.20 -2.82
C ALA A 6 -10.18 9.16 -2.99
N ILE A 7 -9.46 10.14 -2.41
CA ILE A 7 -7.99 10.21 -2.46
C ILE A 7 -7.33 9.01 -1.75
N LEU A 8 -7.81 8.64 -0.56
CA LEU A 8 -7.27 7.48 0.16
C LEU A 8 -7.52 6.17 -0.61
N SER A 9 -8.67 6.04 -1.25
CA SER A 9 -8.99 4.86 -2.06
C SER A 9 -8.13 4.74 -3.31
N SER A 10 -7.85 5.85 -4.01
CA SER A 10 -6.96 5.83 -5.17
C SER A 10 -5.51 5.55 -4.79
N ALA A 11 -5.03 6.11 -3.67
CA ALA A 11 -3.72 5.81 -3.12
C ALA A 11 -3.58 4.33 -2.73
N LEU A 12 -4.62 3.75 -2.10
CA LEU A 12 -4.66 2.32 -1.77
C LEU A 12 -4.58 1.44 -3.03
N LEU A 13 -5.30 1.81 -4.09
CA LEU A 13 -5.31 1.09 -5.36
C LEU A 13 -3.92 1.12 -6.02
N PHE A 14 -3.26 2.28 -6.02
CA PHE A 14 -1.89 2.43 -6.53
C PHE A 14 -0.87 1.60 -5.75
N ILE A 15 -0.96 1.60 -4.41
CA ILE A 15 -0.10 0.76 -3.57
C ILE A 15 -0.38 -0.73 -3.75
N GLY A 16 -1.65 -1.12 -3.96
CA GLY A 16 -1.99 -2.49 -4.32
C GLY A 16 -1.36 -2.94 -5.64
N LEU A 17 -1.34 -2.05 -6.65
CA LEU A 17 -0.68 -2.31 -7.93
C LEU A 17 0.84 -2.49 -7.75
N LEU A 18 1.48 -1.62 -6.97
CA LEU A 18 2.91 -1.75 -6.65
C LEU A 18 3.18 -3.05 -5.88
N ALA A 19 2.33 -3.40 -4.92
CA ALA A 19 2.40 -4.66 -4.17
C ALA A 19 2.36 -5.87 -5.09
N PHE A 20 1.43 -5.88 -6.04
CA PHE A 20 1.35 -6.94 -7.04
C PHE A 20 2.64 -7.02 -7.89
N LEU A 21 3.14 -5.90 -8.38
CA LEU A 21 4.33 -5.87 -9.24
C LEU A 21 5.59 -6.32 -8.48
N THR A 22 5.74 -5.92 -7.21
CA THR A 22 6.84 -6.37 -6.34
C THR A 22 6.76 -7.88 -6.09
N VAL A 23 5.56 -8.42 -5.80
CA VAL A 23 5.38 -9.88 -5.62
C VAL A 23 5.66 -10.62 -6.92
N TYR A 24 5.23 -10.08 -8.07
CA TYR A 24 5.52 -10.66 -9.38
C TYR A 24 7.04 -10.77 -9.62
N VAL A 25 7.78 -9.68 -9.41
CA VAL A 25 9.25 -9.65 -9.52
C VAL A 25 9.89 -10.63 -8.54
N ALA A 26 9.43 -10.66 -7.29
CA ALA A 26 9.93 -11.60 -6.28
C ALA A 26 9.80 -13.07 -6.69
N VAL A 27 8.72 -13.41 -7.40
CA VAL A 27 8.46 -14.77 -7.89
C VAL A 27 9.24 -15.08 -9.17
N THR A 28 9.40 -14.12 -10.09
CA THR A 28 10.08 -14.35 -11.38
C THR A 28 11.60 -14.26 -11.31
N GLU A 29 12.16 -13.34 -10.51
CA GLU A 29 13.59 -13.04 -10.46
C GLU A 29 14.26 -13.59 -9.18
N GLY A 30 13.46 -13.96 -8.17
CA GLY A 30 13.91 -14.42 -6.86
C GLY A 30 13.88 -13.32 -5.80
N ILE A 31 13.91 -13.72 -4.53
CA ILE A 31 13.91 -12.79 -3.40
C ILE A 31 15.34 -12.33 -3.13
N ASP A 32 15.65 -11.08 -3.48
CA ASP A 32 16.88 -10.39 -3.08
C ASP A 32 16.62 -9.38 -1.94
N VAL A 33 17.68 -8.72 -1.45
CA VAL A 33 17.58 -7.73 -0.37
C VAL A 33 16.69 -6.54 -0.77
N LEU A 34 16.75 -6.12 -2.04
CA LEU A 34 15.95 -5.01 -2.55
C LEU A 34 14.46 -5.36 -2.55
N THR A 35 14.11 -6.57 -2.98
CA THR A 35 12.76 -7.13 -3.00
C THR A 35 12.22 -7.25 -1.58
N PHE A 36 13.05 -7.70 -0.64
CA PHE A 36 12.66 -7.82 0.77
C PHE A 36 12.33 -6.45 1.38
N ILE A 37 13.17 -5.43 1.15
CA ILE A 37 12.90 -4.06 1.61
C ILE A 37 11.68 -3.47 0.91
N SER A 38 11.51 -3.69 -0.40
CA SER A 38 10.34 -3.24 -1.16
C SER A 38 9.04 -3.80 -0.58
N LEU A 39 9.00 -5.11 -0.27
CA LEU A 39 7.86 -5.76 0.37
C LEU A 39 7.56 -5.19 1.75
N LEU A 40 8.60 -4.89 2.55
CA LEU A 40 8.43 -4.28 3.87
C LEU A 40 7.83 -2.87 3.76
N VAL A 41 8.33 -2.04 2.85
CA VAL A 41 7.83 -0.68 2.60
C VAL A 41 6.39 -0.72 2.07
N LEU A 42 6.08 -1.61 1.12
CA LEU A 42 4.71 -1.86 0.66
C LEU A 42 3.78 -2.29 1.79
N GLY A 43 4.25 -3.18 2.67
CA GLY A 43 3.52 -3.58 3.86
C GLY A 43 3.19 -2.37 4.73
N MET A 44 4.19 -1.55 5.07
CA MET A 44 4.00 -0.32 5.85
C MET A 44 2.98 0.63 5.22
N PHE A 45 3.08 0.87 3.91
CA PHE A 45 2.12 1.73 3.19
C PHE A 45 0.72 1.12 3.16
N GLY A 46 0.59 -0.18 2.87
CA GLY A 46 -0.69 -0.89 2.86
C GLY A 46 -1.38 -0.82 4.22
N PHE A 47 -0.67 -1.17 5.30
CA PHE A 47 -1.20 -1.07 6.66
C PHE A 47 -1.53 0.37 7.06
N GLY A 48 -0.68 1.34 6.71
CA GLY A 48 -0.90 2.75 7.00
C GLY A 48 -2.17 3.32 6.34
N ILE A 49 -2.38 3.04 5.05
CA ILE A 49 -3.58 3.53 4.33
C ILE A 49 -4.84 2.80 4.76
N VAL A 50 -4.79 1.48 4.96
CA VAL A 50 -5.92 0.74 5.52
C VAL A 50 -6.28 1.26 6.91
N GLY A 51 -5.29 1.58 7.74
CA GLY A 51 -5.47 2.22 9.04
C GLY A 51 -6.15 3.58 8.93
N ALA A 52 -5.70 4.44 8.02
CA ALA A 52 -6.26 5.76 7.77
C ALA A 52 -7.70 5.75 7.20
N LEU A 53 -8.06 4.68 6.47
CA LEU A 53 -9.43 4.45 6.00
C LEU A 53 -10.36 3.94 7.10
N ARG A 54 -9.84 3.08 8.01
CA ARG A 54 -10.63 2.50 9.11
C ARG A 54 -10.80 3.42 10.31
N HIS A 55 -9.83 4.30 10.58
CA HIS A 55 -9.92 5.31 11.61
C HIS A 55 -10.02 6.68 10.95
N PRO A 56 -11.23 7.10 10.51
CA PRO A 56 -11.43 8.49 10.14
C PRO A 56 -11.02 9.36 11.34
N PRO A 57 -10.26 10.44 11.12
CA PRO A 57 -9.87 11.35 12.19
C PRO A 57 -11.12 11.88 12.90
N PRO A 58 -11.07 12.13 14.22
CA PRO A 58 -12.13 12.83 14.92
C PRO A 58 -12.40 14.16 14.21
N GLU A 59 -13.68 14.48 14.02
CA GLU A 59 -14.10 15.77 13.52
C GLU A 59 -14.05 16.76 14.69
N ASP A 60 -12.96 17.53 14.80
CA ASP A 60 -12.87 18.72 15.66
C ASP A 60 -13.12 20.00 14.84
#